data_AF-A0A7L3H1L9-F1
#
_entry.id   AF-A0A7L3H1L9-F1
#
_cell.length_a   1.000
_cell.length_b   1.000
_cell.length_c   1.000
_cell.angle_alpha   90.00
_cell.angle_beta   90.00
_cell.angle_gamma   90.00
#
_symmetry.space_group_name_H-M   'P 1'
#
loop_
_entity.id
_entity.type
_entity.pdbx_description
1 polymer ?
#
loop_
_entity_poly.entity_id
_entity_poly.type
_entity_poly.pdbx_seq_one_letter_code
_entity_poly.pdbx_strand_id
1 'polypeptide(L)'
;ERCAPEPRQERPRQREAAGQGPPPDPAHGPGALQDILSEEDEQDRVPLEKLKLLGESEELRDLLLNPHLRQLLLTMDQAPDKSSLMRRFMQEPLFVEFADCCLSIVEPPEKENVLPE
;
A
#
# COMPACT_ATOMS: atom_id res chain seq x y z
N GLU A 1 -47.12 -19.25 48.40
CA GLU A 1 -47.03 -18.26 49.50
C GLU A 1 -45.73 -18.53 50.26
N ARG A 2 -44.80 -17.59 50.47
CA ARG A 2 -44.97 -16.27 51.07
C ARG A 2 -43.87 -15.28 50.61
N CYS A 3 -44.32 -14.10 50.17
CA CYS A 3 -43.72 -12.75 50.33
C CYS A 3 -43.16 -12.53 51.76
N ALA A 4 -42.21 -11.65 52.12
CA ALA A 4 -41.59 -10.38 51.63
C ALA A 4 -40.37 -10.06 52.56
N PRO A 5 -39.83 -8.83 52.77
CA PRO A 5 -39.60 -7.61 51.95
C PRO A 5 -38.12 -7.06 52.02
N GLU A 6 -37.86 -5.91 51.37
CA GLU A 6 -36.60 -5.12 51.19
C GLU A 6 -35.90 -4.60 52.49
N PRO A 7 -34.75 -3.87 52.41
CA PRO A 7 -34.81 -2.43 52.16
C PRO A 7 -33.68 -1.82 51.31
N ARG A 8 -34.07 -0.83 50.51
CA ARG A 8 -33.24 0.22 49.92
C ARG A 8 -32.71 1.17 51.01
N GLN A 9 -31.39 1.39 51.08
CA GLN A 9 -30.83 2.61 51.70
C GLN A 9 -29.63 3.15 50.89
N GLU A 10 -29.88 4.29 50.26
CA GLU A 10 -28.90 5.31 49.92
C GLU A 10 -28.10 5.71 51.18
N ARG A 11 -26.79 6.00 51.04
CA ARG A 11 -26.20 7.31 51.38
C ARG A 11 -24.68 7.41 51.11
N PRO A 12 -24.16 8.66 50.95
CA PRO A 12 -23.00 9.01 50.13
C PRO A 12 -21.73 9.24 50.94
N ARG A 13 -20.56 9.13 50.32
CA ARG A 13 -19.35 9.88 50.71
C ARG A 13 -18.49 10.24 49.50
N GLN A 14 -18.58 11.51 49.10
CA GLN A 14 -17.54 12.22 48.36
C GLN A 14 -16.21 12.13 49.14
N ARG A 15 -15.08 11.92 48.45
CA ARG A 15 -13.92 12.84 48.46
C ARG A 15 -12.84 12.42 47.44
N GLU A 16 -12.51 13.38 46.55
CA GLU A 16 -11.20 13.79 45.98
C GLU A 16 -10.01 12.80 45.98
N ALA A 17 -9.03 12.84 45.08
CA ALA A 17 -8.68 13.53 43.83
C ALA A 17 -7.30 12.94 43.44
N ALA A 18 -6.96 12.86 42.15
CA ALA A 18 -5.61 13.10 41.59
C ALA A 18 -5.43 12.44 40.21
N GLY A 19 -5.40 13.29 39.19
CA GLY A 19 -4.62 13.17 37.94
C GLY A 19 -4.42 11.79 37.33
N GLN A 20 -5.38 11.35 36.50
CA GLN A 20 -4.99 10.62 35.29
C GLN A 20 -4.43 11.65 34.32
N GLY A 21 -3.18 11.41 33.90
CA GLY A 21 -2.39 12.30 33.04
C GLY A 21 -3.04 12.60 31.69
N PRO A 22 -2.44 13.52 30.92
CA PRO A 22 -2.98 13.92 29.63
C PRO A 22 -3.18 12.70 28.72
N PRO A 23 -4.20 12.73 27.83
CA PRO A 23 -4.40 11.67 26.86
C PRO A 23 -3.11 11.48 26.04
N PRO A 24 -2.78 10.25 25.62
CA PRO A 24 -1.68 10.04 24.70
C PRO A 24 -1.95 10.88 23.44
N ASP A 25 -1.00 11.76 23.16
CA ASP A 25 -0.91 12.57 21.96
C ASP A 25 -1.25 11.73 20.72
N PRO A 26 -2.12 12.17 19.80
CA PRO A 26 -2.25 11.56 18.49
C PRO A 26 -1.05 12.00 17.61
N ALA A 27 0.16 11.82 18.11
CA ALA A 27 1.39 11.96 17.36
C ALA A 27 1.66 10.63 16.65
N HIS A 28 0.82 10.29 15.67
CA HIS A 28 1.22 9.44 14.56
C HIS A 28 0.58 10.02 13.32
N GLY A 29 1.39 10.79 12.59
CA GLY A 29 1.03 11.29 11.27
C GLY A 29 0.70 10.15 10.30
N PRO A 30 0.26 10.48 9.08
CA PRO A 30 -0.09 9.51 8.05
C PRO A 30 1.16 8.85 7.45
N GLY A 31 1.86 8.07 8.26
CA GLY A 31 3.17 7.47 7.95
C GLY A 31 3.48 6.27 8.84
N ALA A 32 2.49 5.43 9.10
CA ALA A 32 2.68 4.11 9.71
C ALA A 32 2.43 2.98 8.70
N LEU A 33 2.64 3.24 7.40
CA LEU A 33 2.64 2.19 6.37
C LEU A 33 4.05 1.72 6.00
N GLN A 34 5.08 2.44 6.43
CA GLN A 34 6.48 2.11 6.16
C GLN A 34 7.03 0.94 6.99
N ASP A 35 6.35 0.47 8.04
CA ASP A 35 6.87 -0.60 8.92
C ASP A 35 6.39 -2.02 8.53
N ILE A 36 5.52 -2.15 7.53
CA ILE A 36 4.91 -3.44 7.13
C ILE A 36 5.60 -4.07 5.91
N LEU A 37 6.38 -3.28 5.16
CA LEU A 37 7.19 -3.79 4.06
C LEU A 37 8.52 -4.27 4.63
N SER A 38 8.90 -5.51 4.33
CA SER A 38 10.22 -6.00 4.73
C SER A 38 11.29 -5.19 3.98
N GLU A 39 12.47 -5.04 4.56
CA GLU A 39 13.63 -4.39 3.93
C GLU A 39 13.95 -4.92 2.51
N GLU A 40 13.51 -6.14 2.20
CA GLU A 40 13.58 -6.76 0.87
C GLU A 40 12.60 -6.12 -0.15
N ASP A 41 11.33 -5.88 0.23
CA ASP A 41 10.33 -5.19 -0.61
C ASP A 41 10.72 -3.74 -0.94
N GLU A 42 11.54 -3.12 -0.10
CA GLU A 42 11.98 -1.73 -0.30
C GLU A 42 13.01 -1.61 -1.44
N GLN A 43 13.75 -2.68 -1.74
CA GLN A 43 14.69 -2.72 -2.87
C GLN A 43 14.01 -2.93 -4.23
N ASP A 44 12.88 -3.63 -4.26
CA ASP A 44 12.05 -3.80 -5.46
C ASP A 44 11.29 -2.51 -5.85
N ARG A 45 11.31 -1.50 -4.99
CA ARG A 45 10.60 -0.24 -5.24
C ARG A 45 11.37 0.67 -6.20
N VAL A 46 10.72 1.07 -7.28
CA VAL A 46 11.29 2.04 -8.23
C VAL A 46 11.34 3.46 -7.61
N PRO A 47 12.50 4.13 -7.59
CA PRO A 47 12.62 5.50 -7.08
C PRO A 47 11.90 6.51 -7.99
N LEU A 48 11.37 7.58 -7.38
CA LEU A 48 10.60 8.62 -8.08
C LEU A 48 11.36 9.25 -9.26
N GLU A 49 12.68 9.36 -9.17
CA GLU A 49 13.51 9.89 -10.26
C GLU A 49 13.42 9.00 -11.51
N LYS A 50 13.51 7.68 -11.35
CA LYS A 50 13.35 6.73 -12.47
C LYS A 50 11.92 6.69 -12.99
N LEU A 51 10.93 6.84 -12.11
CA LEU A 51 9.52 6.94 -12.53
C LEU A 51 9.25 8.16 -13.42
N LYS A 52 9.99 9.27 -13.24
CA LYS A 52 9.86 10.44 -14.13
C LYS A 52 10.37 10.15 -15.55
N LEU A 53 11.42 9.33 -15.68
CA LEU A 53 11.98 8.94 -16.98
C LEU A 53 10.97 8.18 -17.85
N LEU A 54 10.06 7.42 -17.22
CA LEU A 54 8.94 6.77 -17.94
C LEU A 54 8.10 7.78 -18.72
N GLY A 55 7.90 8.99 -18.18
CA GLY A 55 7.13 10.05 -18.84
C GLY A 55 7.87 10.76 -19.97
N GLU A 56 9.19 10.58 -20.09
CA GLU A 56 10.01 11.13 -21.18
C GLU A 56 10.09 10.16 -22.37
N SER A 57 9.83 8.88 -22.17
CA SER A 57 9.83 7.87 -23.24
C SER A 57 8.63 8.04 -24.18
N GLU A 58 8.92 8.30 -25.45
CA GLU A 58 7.89 8.43 -26.50
C GLU A 58 7.17 7.10 -26.74
N GLU A 59 7.90 5.97 -26.72
CA GLU A 59 7.33 4.64 -26.91
C GLU A 59 6.32 4.28 -25.81
N LEU A 60 6.69 4.55 -24.56
CA LEU A 60 5.81 4.32 -23.42
C LEU A 60 4.58 5.23 -23.47
N ARG A 61 4.75 6.49 -23.91
CA ARG A 61 3.64 7.42 -24.11
C ARG A 61 2.70 6.97 -25.21
N ASP A 62 3.21 6.43 -26.31
CA ASP A 62 2.40 5.92 -27.42
C ASP A 62 1.60 4.68 -26.99
N LEU A 63 2.24 3.76 -26.27
CA LEU A 63 1.53 2.64 -25.62
C LEU A 63 0.41 3.14 -24.71
N LEU A 64 0.67 4.17 -23.90
CA LEU A 64 -0.35 4.80 -23.06
C LEU A 64 -1.42 5.58 -23.83
N LEU A 65 -1.32 5.84 -25.13
CA LEU A 65 -2.45 6.38 -25.91
C LEU A 65 -3.58 5.34 -26.08
N ASN A 66 -3.27 4.05 -25.91
CA ASN A 66 -4.24 2.98 -26.02
C ASN A 66 -5.24 3.01 -24.85
N PRO A 67 -6.55 3.19 -25.11
CA PRO A 67 -7.55 3.26 -24.04
C PRO A 67 -7.67 1.94 -23.26
N HIS A 68 -7.44 0.81 -23.94
CA HIS A 68 -7.45 -0.52 -23.32
C HIS A 68 -6.35 -0.66 -22.27
N LEU A 69 -5.13 -0.24 -22.59
CA LEU A 69 -4.01 -0.28 -21.65
C LEU A 69 -4.28 0.58 -20.41
N ARG A 70 -4.80 1.80 -20.60
CA ARG A 70 -5.21 2.67 -19.48
C ARG A 70 -6.26 2.00 -18.60
N GLN A 71 -7.23 1.32 -19.21
CA GLN A 71 -8.25 0.60 -18.46
C GLN A 71 -7.65 -0.55 -17.66
N LEU A 72 -6.72 -1.32 -18.23
CA LEU A 72 -5.99 -2.36 -17.50
C LEU A 72 -5.28 -1.73 -16.28
N LEU A 73 -4.48 -0.69 -16.48
CA LEU A 73 -3.73 -0.03 -15.41
C LEU A 73 -4.65 0.50 -14.29
N LEU A 74 -5.75 1.19 -14.65
CA LEU A 74 -6.74 1.68 -13.68
C LEU A 74 -7.43 0.54 -12.92
N THR A 75 -7.70 -0.57 -13.60
CA THR A 75 -8.34 -1.74 -12.97
C THR A 75 -7.38 -2.40 -11.99
N MET A 76 -6.09 -2.49 -12.30
CA MET A 76 -5.07 -3.02 -11.40
C MET A 76 -4.87 -2.11 -10.18
N ASP A 77 -4.81 -0.80 -10.38
CA ASP A 77 -4.63 0.16 -9.30
C ASP A 77 -5.73 0.07 -8.23
N GLN A 78 -6.98 -0.06 -8.69
CA GLN A 78 -8.18 -0.13 -7.84
C GLN A 78 -8.52 -1.54 -7.35
N ALA A 79 -7.86 -2.59 -7.86
CA ALA A 79 -8.23 -3.97 -7.55
C ALA A 79 -7.84 -4.35 -6.10
N PRO A 80 -8.73 -5.05 -5.38
CA PRO A 80 -8.41 -5.60 -4.06
C PRO A 80 -7.45 -6.80 -4.16
N ASP A 81 -7.48 -7.55 -5.26
CA ASP A 81 -6.60 -8.71 -5.51
C ASP A 81 -5.68 -8.43 -6.71
N LYS A 82 -4.58 -7.72 -6.45
CA LYS A 82 -3.60 -7.33 -7.48
C LYS A 82 -2.84 -8.54 -8.02
N SER A 83 -2.58 -9.54 -7.19
CA SER A 83 -1.80 -10.72 -7.57
C SER A 83 -2.49 -11.56 -8.64
N SER A 84 -3.79 -11.84 -8.49
CA SER A 84 -4.54 -12.57 -9.51
C SER A 84 -4.71 -11.75 -10.79
N LEU A 85 -4.91 -10.43 -10.66
CA LEU A 85 -5.06 -9.54 -11.81
C LEU A 85 -3.76 -9.41 -12.60
N MET A 86 -2.62 -9.31 -11.91
CA MET A 86 -1.30 -9.27 -12.51
C MET A 86 -1.08 -10.49 -13.41
N ARG A 87 -1.41 -11.71 -12.94
CA ARG A 87 -1.29 -12.93 -13.75
C ARG A 87 -2.19 -12.93 -14.98
N ARG A 88 -3.37 -12.29 -14.89
CA ARG A 88 -4.28 -12.14 -16.03
C ARG A 88 -3.72 -11.16 -17.05
N PHE A 89 -3.22 -10.01 -16.59
CA PHE A 89 -2.74 -8.96 -17.48
C PHE A 89 -1.40 -9.32 -18.10
N MET A 90 -0.56 -10.10 -17.42
CA MET A 90 0.65 -10.67 -18.03
C MET A 90 0.36 -11.67 -19.17
N GLN A 91 -0.91 -12.01 -19.44
CA GLN A 91 -1.30 -12.75 -20.66
C GLN A 91 -1.75 -11.82 -21.79
N GLU A 92 -1.97 -10.54 -21.52
CA GLU A 92 -2.33 -9.55 -22.53
C GLU A 92 -1.04 -9.00 -23.17
N PRO A 93 -0.84 -9.15 -24.49
CA PRO A 93 0.40 -8.73 -25.15
C PRO A 93 0.66 -7.23 -24.97
N LEU A 94 -0.39 -6.41 -24.97
CA LEU A 94 -0.29 -4.96 -24.77
C LEU A 94 0.24 -4.59 -23.38
N PHE A 95 -0.13 -5.35 -22.35
CA PHE A 95 0.35 -5.11 -20.99
C PHE A 95 1.78 -5.60 -20.81
N VAL A 96 2.15 -6.70 -21.48
CA VAL A 96 3.53 -7.22 -21.50
C VAL A 96 4.46 -6.21 -22.17
N GLU A 97 4.11 -5.67 -23.33
CA GLU A 97 4.93 -4.64 -23.99
C GLU A 97 5.07 -3.39 -23.12
N PHE A 98 3.99 -2.96 -22.46
CA PHE A 98 4.06 -1.86 -21.50
C PHE A 98 5.03 -2.15 -20.33
N ALA A 99 4.95 -3.34 -19.74
CA ALA A 99 5.81 -3.75 -18.65
C ALA A 99 7.28 -3.80 -19.11
N ASP A 100 7.54 -4.37 -20.28
CA ASP A 100 8.87 -4.48 -20.88
C ASP A 100 9.49 -3.08 -21.11
N CYS A 101 8.74 -2.16 -21.72
CA CYS A 101 9.18 -0.77 -21.86
C CYS A 101 9.46 -0.09 -20.52
N CYS A 102 8.63 -0.32 -19.50
CA CYS A 102 8.87 0.22 -18.16
C CYS A 102 10.17 -0.33 -17.58
N LEU A 103 10.35 -1.66 -17.62
CA LEU A 103 11.52 -2.35 -17.11
C LEU A 103 12.79 -1.87 -17.81
N SER A 104 12.79 -1.76 -19.14
CA SER A 104 13.95 -1.24 -19.88
C SER A 104 14.39 0.17 -19.45
N ILE A 105 13.49 0.99 -18.89
CA ILE A 105 13.80 2.36 -18.43
C ILE A 105 14.23 2.38 -16.97
N VAL A 106 13.59 1.56 -16.12
CA VAL A 106 13.82 1.58 -14.65
C VAL A 106 14.91 0.61 -14.22
N GLU A 107 15.13 -0.46 -14.99
CA GLU A 107 16.13 -1.47 -14.69
C GLU A 107 17.52 -0.88 -14.97
N PRO A 108 18.47 -1.03 -14.02
CA PRO A 108 19.83 -0.58 -14.26
C PRO A 108 20.46 -1.38 -15.42
N PRO A 109 21.29 -0.77 -16.28
CA PRO A 109 22.04 -1.51 -17.27
C PRO A 109 22.90 -2.55 -16.53
N GLU A 110 22.70 -3.82 -16.91
CA GLU A 110 22.95 -5.02 -16.11
C GLU A 110 24.23 -5.00 -15.25
N LYS A 111 24.08 -5.47 -14.00
CA LYS A 111 25.07 -6.42 -13.48
C LYS A 111 24.73 -7.75 -14.14
N GLU A 112 25.46 -8.06 -15.20
CA GLU A 112 25.57 -9.39 -15.77
C GLU A 112 25.69 -10.39 -14.61
N ASN A 113 24.69 -11.25 -14.45
CA ASN A 113 24.80 -12.41 -13.58
C ASN A 113 25.80 -13.35 -14.25
N VAL A 114 27.09 -13.06 -14.09
CA VAL A 114 28.16 -14.04 -14.27
C VAL A 114 27.86 -15.18 -13.30
N LEU A 115 27.23 -16.25 -13.80
CA LEU A 115 27.25 -17.55 -13.11
C LEU A 115 28.72 -17.93 -12.95
N PRO A 116 29.28 -18.03 -11.74
CA PRO A 116 30.54 -18.74 -11.59
C PRO A 116 30.26 -20.23 -11.85
N GLU A 117 31.01 -20.78 -12.80
CA GLU A 117 31.05 -22.20 -13.19
C GLU A 117 31.37 -23.14 -12.02
#